data_AF-A0A3M6SHR6-F1
#
_entry.id   AF-A0A3M6SHR6-F1
#
_cell.length_a   1.000
_cell.length_b   1.000
_cell.length_c   1.000
_cell.angle_alpha   90.00
_cell.angle_beta   90.00
_cell.angle_gamma   90.00
#
_symmetry.space_group_name_H-M   'P 1'
#
loop_
_entity.id
_entity.type
_entity.pdbx_description
1 polymer ?
#
loop_
_entity_poly.entity_id
_entity_poly.type
_entity_poly.pdbx_seq_one_letter_code
_entity_poly.pdbx_strand_id
1 'polypeptide(L)'
;MIKNNSEIIAETDEDLQLQAGLQLSSAERQCLLQNGMLFMDLQRVKPYLAAIRCYLQDTQPAERVWTLFKVQDVADNQLSHYILSVAINPQNQGE
;
A
#
# COMPACT_ATOMS: atom_id res chain seq x y z
N MET A 1 7.99 19.37 0.79
CA MET A 1 7.14 19.46 2.00
C MET A 1 6.98 18.03 2.51
N ILE A 2 7.30 17.76 3.78
CA ILE A 2 7.13 16.40 4.34
C ILE A 2 5.64 16.25 4.63
N LYS A 3 4.96 15.33 3.93
CA LYS A 3 3.54 15.01 4.20
C LYS A 3 3.44 14.36 5.58
N ASN A 4 2.39 14.68 6.32
CA ASN A 4 2.12 13.97 7.57
C ASN A 4 1.56 12.56 7.26
N ASN A 5 1.59 11.65 8.25
CA ASN A 5 1.20 10.26 8.01
C ASN A 5 -0.27 10.14 7.57
N SER A 6 -1.17 10.99 8.07
CA SER A 6 -2.59 10.99 7.68
C SER A 6 -2.81 11.41 6.23
N GLU A 7 -2.07 12.40 5.73
CA GLU A 7 -2.08 12.81 4.32
C GLU A 7 -1.60 11.68 3.41
N ILE A 8 -0.54 10.97 3.81
CA ILE A 8 -0.03 9.81 3.08
C ILE A 8 -1.09 8.70 2.98
N ILE A 9 -1.81 8.43 4.08
CA ILE A 9 -2.89 7.43 4.05
C ILE A 9 -4.06 7.88 3.18
N ALA A 10 -4.45 9.16 3.25
CA ALA A 10 -5.53 9.70 2.45
C ALA A 10 -5.22 9.64 0.95
N GLU A 11 -4.01 10.05 0.56
CA GLU A 11 -3.52 9.95 -0.82
C GLU A 11 -3.39 8.50 -1.29
N THR A 12 -2.94 7.60 -0.42
CA THR A 12 -2.88 6.16 -0.76
C THR A 12 -4.28 5.60 -1.03
N ASP A 13 -5.27 5.92 -0.19
CA ASP A 13 -6.66 5.48 -0.39
C ASP A 13 -7.27 6.09 -1.67
N GLU A 14 -6.99 7.38 -1.93
CA GLU A 14 -7.42 8.08 -3.15
C GLU A 14 -6.79 7.46 -4.40
N ASP A 15 -5.48 7.25 -4.43
CA ASP A 15 -4.75 6.63 -5.54
C ASP A 15 -5.28 5.22 -5.83
N LEU A 16 -5.41 4.38 -4.80
CA LEU A 16 -5.91 3.01 -4.98
C LEU A 16 -7.33 2.98 -5.54
N GLN A 17 -8.18 3.92 -5.10
CA GLN A 17 -9.55 4.04 -5.58
C GLN A 17 -9.60 4.57 -7.02
N LEU A 18 -8.83 5.62 -7.35
CA LEU A 18 -8.82 6.23 -8.68
C LEU A 18 -8.19 5.32 -9.73
N GLN A 19 -7.07 4.67 -9.40
CA GLN A 19 -6.27 3.92 -10.36
C GLN A 19 -6.75 2.49 -10.53
N ALA A 20 -7.25 1.86 -9.44
CA ALA A 20 -7.62 0.45 -9.45
C ALA A 20 -9.05 0.16 -8.98
N GLY A 21 -9.76 1.14 -8.39
CA GLY A 21 -11.06 0.91 -7.78
C GLY A 21 -10.99 0.16 -6.45
N LEU A 22 -9.82 0.12 -5.81
CA LEU A 22 -9.62 -0.48 -4.50
C LEU A 22 -9.81 0.58 -3.42
N GLN A 23 -10.86 0.45 -2.61
CA GLN A 23 -11.06 1.28 -1.42
C GLN A 23 -10.56 0.56 -0.16
N LEU A 24 -9.78 1.24 0.67
CA LEU A 24 -9.37 0.73 1.97
C LEU A 24 -10.49 0.92 3.00
N SER A 25 -10.74 -0.12 3.79
CA SER A 25 -11.59 -0.03 4.97
C SER A 25 -10.96 0.86 6.04
N SER A 26 -11.78 1.32 7.00
CA SER A 26 -11.28 2.11 8.13
C SER A 26 -10.24 1.34 8.96
N ALA A 27 -10.37 0.02 9.09
CA ALA A 27 -9.40 -0.81 9.79
C ALA A 27 -8.06 -0.92 9.04
N GLU A 28 -8.10 -1.08 7.71
CA GLU A 28 -6.91 -1.13 6.86
C GLU A 28 -6.15 0.20 6.89
N ARG A 29 -6.87 1.33 6.81
CA ARG A 29 -6.27 2.67 6.95
C ARG A 29 -5.64 2.89 8.32
N GLN A 30 -6.31 2.46 9.39
CA GLN A 30 -5.77 2.55 10.74
C GLN A 30 -4.49 1.69 10.90
N CYS A 31 -4.46 0.51 10.31
CA CYS A 31 -3.28 -0.37 10.31
C CYS A 31 -2.09 0.29 9.59
N LEU A 32 -2.31 0.88 8.40
CA LEU A 32 -1.27 1.61 7.67
C LEU A 32 -0.77 2.82 8.46
N LEU A 33 -1.66 3.57 9.12
CA LEU A 33 -1.28 4.72 9.93
C LEU A 33 -0.36 4.33 11.10
N GLN A 34 -0.61 3.17 11.70
CA GLN A 34 0.16 2.66 12.84
C GLN A 34 1.50 2.05 12.44
N ASN A 35 1.55 1.27 11.35
CA ASN A 35 2.71 0.41 11.07
C ASN A 35 3.35 0.65 9.71
N GLY A 36 2.76 1.49 8.86
CA GLY A 36 3.24 1.78 7.51
C GLY A 36 3.10 0.62 6.53
N MET A 37 2.49 -0.49 6.96
CA MET A 37 2.36 -1.72 6.19
C MET A 37 1.00 -2.36 6.45
N LEU A 38 0.42 -2.91 5.39
CA LEU A 38 -0.82 -3.68 5.42
C LEU A 38 -0.62 -4.99 4.65
N PHE A 39 -0.79 -6.09 5.35
CA PHE A 39 -0.84 -7.42 4.75
C PHE A 39 -2.23 -7.65 4.15
N MET A 40 -2.28 -7.97 2.86
CA MET A 40 -3.52 -8.20 2.12
C MET A 40 -3.56 -9.60 1.56
N ASP A 41 -4.71 -10.24 1.74
CA ASP A 41 -4.98 -11.57 1.21
C ASP A 41 -5.00 -11.58 -0.31
N LEU A 42 -4.59 -12.70 -0.88
CA LEU A 42 -4.52 -12.86 -2.34
C LEU A 42 -5.87 -12.60 -3.01
N GLN A 43 -6.96 -13.09 -2.41
CA GLN A 43 -8.31 -12.91 -2.93
C GLN A 43 -8.76 -11.45 -2.89
N ARG A 44 -8.33 -10.69 -1.88
CA ARG A 44 -8.66 -9.28 -1.71
C ARG A 44 -8.01 -8.44 -2.81
N VAL A 45 -6.74 -8.71 -3.14
CA VAL A 45 -5.96 -7.89 -4.10
C VAL A 45 -6.16 -8.32 -5.55
N LYS A 46 -6.42 -9.62 -5.79
CA LYS A 46 -6.49 -10.22 -7.14
C LYS A 46 -7.30 -9.43 -8.17
N PRO A 47 -8.50 -8.87 -7.86
CA PRO A 47 -9.27 -8.10 -8.83
C PRO A 47 -8.57 -6.82 -9.31
N TYR A 48 -7.66 -6.29 -8.50
CA TYR A 48 -7.07 -4.95 -8.67
C TYR A 48 -5.63 -4.99 -9.23
N LEU A 49 -4.99 -6.17 -9.24
CA LEU A 49 -3.56 -6.32 -9.53
C LEU A 49 -3.14 -5.78 -10.89
N ALA A 50 -3.98 -5.93 -11.93
CA ALA A 50 -3.64 -5.45 -13.26
C ALA A 50 -3.50 -3.92 -13.28
N ALA A 51 -4.48 -3.22 -12.71
CA ALA A 51 -4.50 -1.76 -12.66
C ALA A 51 -3.42 -1.21 -11.72
N ILE A 52 -3.25 -1.81 -10.54
CA ILE A 52 -2.15 -1.46 -9.61
C ILE A 52 -0.79 -1.61 -10.31
N ARG A 53 -0.59 -2.68 -11.09
CA ARG A 53 0.66 -2.88 -11.83
C ARG A 53 0.89 -1.79 -12.86
N CYS A 54 -0.12 -1.41 -13.64
CA CYS A 54 0.00 -0.32 -14.61
C CYS A 54 0.44 0.98 -13.92
N TYR A 55 -0.26 1.39 -12.85
CA TYR A 55 0.11 2.59 -12.09
C TYR A 55 1.56 2.54 -11.58
N LEU A 56 1.98 1.41 -11.01
CA LEU A 56 3.34 1.26 -10.47
C LEU A 56 4.43 1.21 -11.57
N GLN A 57 4.06 0.84 -12.80
CA GLN A 57 4.96 0.86 -13.95
C GLN A 57 5.07 2.25 -14.57
N ASP A 58 3.97 3.00 -14.59
CA ASP A 58 3.87 4.31 -15.25
C ASP A 58 4.31 5.47 -14.33
N THR A 59 4.28 5.27 -13.00
CA THR A 59 4.63 6.29 -12.01
C THR A 59 6.04 6.11 -11.47
N GLN A 60 6.84 7.17 -11.44
CA GLN A 60 8.22 7.08 -10.97
C GLN A 60 8.30 6.77 -9.48
N PRO A 61 9.28 5.97 -9.01
CA PRO A 61 9.41 5.64 -7.60
C PRO A 61 9.47 6.84 -6.64
N ALA A 62 10.08 7.95 -7.06
CA ALA A 62 10.21 9.16 -6.25
C ALA A 62 8.89 9.94 -6.09
N GLU A 63 7.89 9.67 -6.94
CA GLU A 63 6.58 10.35 -6.95
C GLU A 63 5.53 9.59 -6.14
N ARG A 64 5.80 8.32 -5.79
CA ARG A 64 4.84 7.44 -5.11
C ARG A 64 4.96 7.57 -3.60
N VAL A 65 3.83 7.65 -2.91
CA VAL A 65 3.76 7.55 -1.45
C VAL A 65 3.48 6.14 -0.96
N TRP A 66 3.24 5.19 -1.87
CA TRP A 66 2.99 3.78 -1.56
C TRP A 66 3.54 2.84 -2.63
N THR A 67 3.67 1.57 -2.27
CA THR A 67 4.03 0.49 -3.19
C THR A 67 3.39 -0.83 -2.74
N LEU A 68 3.30 -1.80 -3.65
CA LEU A 68 2.76 -3.12 -3.37
C LEU A 68 3.85 -4.19 -3.58
N PHE A 69 4.21 -4.90 -2.51
CA PHE A 69 5.14 -6.02 -2.55
C PHE A 69 4.40 -7.34 -2.68
N LYS A 70 5.00 -8.26 -3.43
CA LYS A 70 4.59 -9.66 -3.52
C LYS A 70 5.40 -10.48 -2.51
N VAL A 71 4.74 -11.20 -1.61
CA VAL A 71 5.41 -12.04 -0.60
C VAL A 71 5.29 -13.51 -1.01
N GLN A 72 6.43 -14.19 -1.11
CA GLN A 72 6.49 -15.62 -1.40
C GLN A 72 7.23 -16.34 -0.29
N ASP A 73 6.78 -17.54 0.04
CA ASP A 73 7.49 -18.44 0.95
C ASP A 73 8.86 -18.79 0.33
N VAL A 74 9.91 -18.74 1.14
CA VAL A 74 11.29 -18.98 0.68
C VAL A 74 11.55 -20.46 0.39
N ALA A 75 10.85 -21.37 1.06
CA ALA A 75 11.05 -22.80 0.92
C ALA A 75 10.47 -23.35 -0.39
N ASP A 76 9.30 -22.86 -0.81
CA ASP A 76 8.58 -23.41 -1.97
C ASP A 76 8.10 -22.37 -3.00
N ASN A 77 8.43 -21.09 -2.81
CA ASN A 77 8.00 -19.96 -3.66
C ASN A 77 6.47 -19.78 -3.76
N GLN A 78 5.68 -20.41 -2.88
CA GLN A 78 4.25 -20.19 -2.87
C GLN A 78 3.94 -18.74 -2.52
N LEU A 79 3.05 -18.15 -3.31
CA LEU A 79 2.55 -16.81 -3.04
C LEU A 79 1.71 -16.84 -1.76
N SER A 80 2.10 -16.04 -0.78
CA SER A 80 1.47 -16.01 0.54
C SER A 80 0.52 -14.81 0.66
N HIS A 81 1.07 -13.59 0.58
CA HIS A 81 0.30 -12.35 0.69
C HIS A 81 0.86 -11.25 -0.23
N TYR A 82 0.15 -10.14 -0.32
CA TYR A 82 0.72 -8.87 -0.76
C TYR A 82 0.90 -7.93 0.44
N ILE A 83 1.91 -7.08 0.40
CA ILE A 83 2.11 -6.02 1.41
C ILE A 83 1.96 -4.68 0.71
N LEU A 84 0.92 -3.92 1.07
CA LEU A 84 0.84 -2.51 0.76
C LEU A 84 1.69 -1.76 1.78
N SER A 85 2.68 -1.01 1.32
CA SER A 85 3.58 -0.23 2.17
C SER A 85 3.49 1.24 1.78
N VAL A 86 3.47 2.11 2.79
CA VAL A 86 3.41 3.56 2.63
C VAL A 86 4.69 4.21 3.15
N ALA A 87 5.06 5.33 2.54
CA ALA A 87 6.25 6.11 2.89
C ALA A 87 6.03 6.99 4.14
N ILE A 88 5.59 6.39 5.26
CA ILE A 88 5.41 7.10 6.52
C ILE A 88 6.76 7.38 7.18
N ASN A 89 6.89 8.54 7.83
CA ASN A 89 8.04 8.83 8.68
C ASN A 89 7.80 8.25 10.08
N PRO A 90 8.60 7.27 10.54
CA PRO A 90 8.43 6.70 11.88
C PRO A 90 8.76 7.70 13.00
N GLN A 91 9.43 8.82 12.68
CA GLN A 91 9.77 9.88 13.64
C GLN A 91 8.56 10.68 14.16
N ASN A 92 7.38 10.55 13.55
CA ASN A 92 6.17 11.26 13.98
C ASN A 92 5.24 10.42 14.89
N GLN A 93 5.72 9.27 15.40
CA GLN A 93 4.93 8.39 16.27
C GLN A 93 5.29 8.50 17.77
N GLY A 94 6.08 9.50 18.15
CA GLY A 94 6.42 9.74 19.56
C GLY A 94 6.99 11.13 19.80
N GLU A 95 6.11 12.11 19.97
CA GLU A 95 6.28 13.23 20.92
C GLU A 95 5.03 13.33 21.78
#